data_AF-A0A378T5V8-F1
#
_entry.id   AF-A0A378T5V8-F1
#
_cell.length_a   1.000
_cell.length_b   1.000
_cell.length_c   1.000
_cell.angle_alpha   90.00
_cell.angle_beta   90.00
_cell.angle_gamma   90.00
#
_symmetry.space_group_name_H-M   'P 1'
#
loop_
_entity.id
_entity.type
_entity.pdbx_description
1 polymer ?
#
loop_
_entity_poly.entity_id
_entity_poly.type
_entity_poly.pdbx_seq_one_letter_code
_entity_poly.pdbx_strand_id
1 'polypeptide(L)' 'MKLKDLKNRRLVRFIGGSEVFKVTRRDTVAYGKIVYLLDMAGKPRHDFRTKDQNREVDLEYV' A
#
# COMPACT_ATOMS: atom_id res chain seq x y z
N MET A 1 9.96 -1.69 3.57
CA MET A 1 9.64 -2.99 2.90
C MET A 1 9.49 -2.77 1.40
N LYS A 2 9.34 -3.80 0.55
CA LYS A 2 9.09 -3.61 -0.89
C LYS A 2 7.60 -3.62 -1.22
N LEU A 3 7.20 -2.94 -2.29
CA LEU A 3 5.80 -2.87 -2.72
C LEU A 3 5.18 -4.26 -2.97
N LYS A 4 5.98 -5.21 -3.47
CA LYS A 4 5.55 -6.60 -3.67
C LYS A 4 5.14 -7.28 -2.38
N ASP A 5 5.77 -6.91 -1.26
CA ASP A 5 5.60 -7.52 0.05
C ASP A 5 4.26 -7.14 0.70
N LEU A 6 3.65 -6.02 0.29
CA LEU A 6 2.33 -5.56 0.74
C LEU A 6 1.23 -6.53 0.32
N LYS A 7 0.64 -7.24 1.29
CA LYS A 7 -0.43 -8.22 1.07
C LYS A 7 -1.80 -7.57 1.15
N ASN A 8 -2.69 -7.97 0.24
CA ASN A 8 -4.05 -7.44 0.19
C ASN A 8 -4.78 -7.66 1.52
N ARG A 9 -5.58 -6.69 1.95
CA ARG A 9 -6.36 -6.66 3.20
C ARG A 9 -5.54 -6.65 4.51
N ARG A 10 -4.20 -6.59 4.46
CA ARG A 10 -3.38 -6.40 5.66
C ARG A 10 -3.40 -4.95 6.13
N LEU A 11 -3.11 -4.77 7.41
CA LEU A 11 -2.95 -3.46 8.04
C LEU A 11 -1.48 -3.07 8.04
N VAL A 12 -1.22 -1.82 7.69
CA VAL A 12 0.12 -1.23 7.69
C VAL A 12 0.08 0.14 8.31
N ARG A 13 1.22 0.63 8.77
CA ARG A 13 1.42 2.03 9.16
C ARG A 13 2.71 2.56 8.56
N PHE A 14 2.83 3.88 8.44
CA PHE A 14 4.10 4.51 8.11
C PHE A 14 5.07 4.37 9.28
N ILE A 15 6.35 4.13 8.98
CA ILE A 15 7.38 4.05 10.01
C ILE A 15 7.46 5.40 10.74
N GLY A 16 7.29 5.37 12.06
CA GLY A 16 7.22 6.58 12.90
C GLY A 16 5.84 7.28 12.91
N GLY A 17 4.86 6.78 12.17
CA GLY A 17 3.48 7.27 12.17
C GLY A 17 2.57 6.51 13.14
N SER A 18 1.46 7.15 13.54
CA SER A 18 0.42 6.54 14.38
C SER A 18 -0.79 6.02 13.59
N GLU A 19 -0.97 6.48 12.36
CA GLU A 19 -2.12 6.11 11.53
C GLU A 19 -1.96 4.72 10.90
N VAL A 20 -3.05 3.94 10.96
CA VAL A 20 -3.13 2.58 10.40
C VAL A 20 -4.00 2.59 9.15
N PHE A 21 -3.55 1.86 8.13
CA PHE A 21 -4.19 1.77 6.84
C PHE A 21 -4.40 0.32 6.41
N LYS A 22 -5.48 0.08 5.67
CA LYS A 22 -5.75 -1.20 5.01
C LYS A 22 -5.20 -1.20 3.59
N VAL A 23 -4.36 -2.18 3.29
CA VAL A 23 -3.79 -2.39 1.95
C VAL A 23 -4.86 -2.95 1.01
N THR A 24 -5.04 -2.33 -0.15
CA THR A 24 -5.84 -2.85 -1.26
C THR A 24 -5.00 -2.87 -2.54
N ARG A 25 -4.98 -3.97 -3.29
CA ARG A 25 -4.19 -4.09 -4.53
C ARG A 25 -5.11 -4.21 -5.75
N ARG A 26 -4.74 -3.57 -6.86
CA ARG A 26 -5.43 -3.68 -8.16
C ARG A 26 -4.42 -3.71 -9.30
N ASP A 27 -4.55 -4.66 -10.22
CA ASP A 27 -3.75 -4.69 -11.44
C ASP A 27 -4.40 -3.84 -12.54
N THR A 28 -3.60 -3.08 -13.28
CA THR A 28 -4.07 -2.17 -14.33
C THR A 28 -3.10 -2.12 -15.50
N VAL A 29 -3.60 -1.90 -16.73
CA VAL A 29 -2.77 -1.85 -17.93
C VAL A 29 -1.75 -0.71 -17.90
N ALA A 30 -2.14 0.49 -17.46
CA ALA A 30 -1.27 1.66 -17.45
C ALA A 30 -0.10 1.52 -16.45
N TYR A 31 -0.35 0.93 -15.28
CA TYR A 31 0.59 0.94 -14.16
C TYR A 31 1.13 -0.43 -13.77
N GLY A 32 0.67 -1.52 -14.40
CA GLY A 32 0.94 -2.88 -13.94
C GLY A 32 0.14 -3.19 -12.68
N LYS A 33 0.55 -2.62 -11.54
CA LYS A 33 -0.10 -2.80 -10.24
C LYS A 33 -0.18 -1.49 -9.46
N ILE A 34 -1.34 -1.29 -8.84
CA ILE A 34 -1.65 -0.18 -7.95
C ILE A 34 -1.88 -0.75 -6.55
N VAL A 35 -1.28 -0.11 -5.55
CA VAL A 35 -1.53 -0.40 -4.14
C VAL A 35 -2.14 0.83 -3.48
N TYR A 36 -3.37 0.69 -2.98
CA TYR A 36 -4.06 1.71 -2.20
C TYR A 36 -3.89 1.44 -0.71
N LEU A 37 -3.71 2.51 0.05
CA LEU A 37 -3.83 2.53 1.49
C LEU A 37 -5.13 3.23 1.85
N LEU A 38 -6.08 2.46 2.36
CA LEU A 38 -7.36 2.96 2.82
C LEU A 38 -7.28 3.29 4.31
N ASP A 39 -7.87 4.39 4.75
CA ASP A 39 -8.10 4.62 6.18
C ASP A 39 -9.09 3.57 6.75
N MET A 40 -9.29 3.60 8.06
CA MET A 40 -10.20 2.68 8.74
C MET A 40 -11.69 2.91 8.38
N ALA A 41 -12.03 4.06 7.78
CA ALA A 41 -13.34 4.32 7.20
C ALA A 41 -13.46 3.82 5.74
N GLY A 42 -12.40 3.23 5.19
CA GLY A 42 -12.36 2.67 3.84
C GLY A 42 -12.06 3.68 2.73
N LYS A 43 -11.72 4.93 3.07
CA LYS A 43 -11.38 5.95 2.06
C LYS A 43 -9.91 5.85 1.67
N PRO A 44 -9.56 5.90 0.38
CA PRO A 44 -8.17 5.91 -0.04
C PRO A 44 -7.49 7.22 0.40
N ARG A 45 -6.38 7.10 1.12
CA ARG A 45 -5.56 8.24 1.56
C ARG A 45 -4.23 8.32 0.83
N HIS A 46 -3.67 7.17 0.47
CA HIS A 46 -2.43 7.07 -0.29
C HIS A 46 -2.53 5.99 -1.36
N ASP A 47 -1.76 6.15 -2.44
CA ASP A 47 -1.61 5.11 -3.45
C ASP A 47 -0.21 5.07 -4.06
N PHE A 48 0.20 3.87 -4.46
CA PHE A 48 1.46 3.60 -5.13
C PHE A 48 1.16 2.98 -6.49
N ARG A 49 1.42 3.73 -7.57
CA ARG A 49 1.24 3.29 -8.96
C ARG A 49 2.59 3.04 -9.60
N THR A 50 2.93 1.78 -9.86
CA THR A 50 4.24 1.45 -10.44
C THR A 50 4.28 0.07 -11.07
N LYS A 51 5.00 -0.02 -12.20
CA LYS A 51 5.38 -1.30 -12.82
C LYS A 51 6.51 -1.99 -12.04
N ASP A 52 7.33 -1.22 -11.33
CA ASP A 52 8.39 -1.76 -10.47
C ASP A 52 7.85 -2.14 -9.09
N GLN A 53 7.71 -3.44 -8.87
CA GLN A 53 7.25 -4.00 -7.60
C GLN A 53 8.36 -4.17 -6.55
N ASN A 54 9.63 -3.91 -6.91
CA ASN A 54 10.76 -3.95 -5.98
C ASN A 54 11.02 -2.60 -5.30
N ARG A 55 10.31 -1.54 -5.70
CA ARG A 55 10.35 -0.23 -5.05
C ARG A 55 10.17 -0.34 -3.53
N GLU A 56 11.06 0.29 -2.79
CA GLU A 56 10.96 0.41 -1.34
C GLU A 56 9.86 1.38 -0.92
N VAL A 57 9.21 1.07 0.19
CA VAL A 57 8.20 1.88 0.85
C VAL A 57 8.42 1.89 2.36
N ASP A 58 8.21 3.06 2.95
CA ASP A 58 8.38 3.33 4.38
C ASP A 58 7.16 2.89 5.20
N LEU A 59 6.75 1.65 4.98
CA LEU A 59 5.62 1.01 5.65
C LEU A 59 6.10 -0.19 6.46
N GLU A 60 5.39 -0.46 7.54
CA GLU A 60 5.52 -1.67 8.35
C GLU A 60 4.16 -2.32 8.60
N TYR A 61 4.17 -3.63 8.78
CA TYR A 61 2.95 -4.35 9.19
C TYR A 61 2.63 -4.06 10.64
N VAL A 62 1.33 -3.88 10.90
CA VAL A 62 0.76 -3.79 12.24
C VAL A 62 0.34 -5.18 12.70
#